data_AF-A3IH15-F1
#
_entry.id   AF-A3IH15-F1
#
_cell.length_a   1.000
_cell.length_b   1.000
_cell.length_c   1.000
_cell.angle_alpha   90.00
_cell.angle_beta   90.00
_cell.angle_gamma   90.00
#
_symmetry.space_group_name_H-M   'P 1'
#
loop_
_entity.id
_entity.type
_entity.pdbx_description
1 polymer ?
#
loop_
_entity_poly.entity_id
_entity_poly.type
_entity_poly.pdbx_seq_one_letter_code
_entity_poly.pdbx_strand_id
1 'polypeptide(L)'
;MIKLSDREVRQKFLQCNYSILSSCFWHFRQQKGEGLLVIILDEYEDTLQLEYETNLSELFSEKTLNKKVYPKINTYNCNEELLVAFQLKSERKMNADNCILHSIGSSNFPVKVAAEVARILFQNLQSEKELCTA
;
A
#
# COMPACT_ATOMS: atom_id res chain seq x y z
N MET A 1 19.59 2.99 -4.13
CA MET A 1 18.70 2.01 -3.50
C MET A 1 17.93 2.65 -2.35
N ILE A 2 16.59 2.52 -2.31
CA ILE A 2 15.76 3.09 -1.25
C ILE A 2 15.84 2.18 -0.02
N LYS A 3 16.40 2.69 1.09
CA LYS A 3 16.52 1.94 2.35
C LYS A 3 15.20 1.94 3.11
N LEU A 4 14.22 1.14 2.66
CA LEU A 4 12.91 1.04 3.34
C LEU A 4 12.99 0.33 4.70
N SER A 5 14.15 -0.16 5.14
CA SER A 5 14.40 -0.53 6.54
C SER A 5 14.46 0.68 7.48
N ASP A 6 14.79 1.87 6.96
CA ASP A 6 14.80 3.12 7.71
C ASP A 6 13.38 3.72 7.82
N ARG A 7 12.99 4.11 9.04
CA ARG A 7 11.65 4.65 9.33
C ARG A 7 11.40 5.99 8.63
N GLU A 8 12.38 6.88 8.63
CA GLU A 8 12.25 8.22 8.03
C GLU A 8 12.16 8.11 6.51
N VAL A 9 12.95 7.22 5.91
CA VAL A 9 12.88 6.91 4.48
C VAL A 9 11.51 6.34 4.10
N ARG A 10 10.95 5.40 4.88
CA ARG A 10 9.58 4.90 4.65
C ARG A 10 8.53 6.00 4.73
N GLN A 11 8.62 6.89 5.72
CA GLN A 11 7.67 8.00 5.87
C GLN A 11 7.72 8.94 4.66
N LYS A 12 8.93 9.34 4.24
CA LYS A 12 9.13 10.16 3.04
C LYS A 12 8.62 9.46 1.78
N PHE A 13 8.91 8.16 1.63
CA PHE A 13 8.40 7.35 0.54
C PHE A 13 6.87 7.38 0.47
N LEU A 14 6.18 7.13 1.59
CA LEU A 14 4.72 7.17 1.64
C LEU A 14 4.16 8.56 1.32
N GLN A 15 4.78 9.62 1.85
CA GLN A 15 4.35 11.00 1.60
C GLN A 15 4.49 11.37 0.12
N CYS A 16 5.63 11.08 -0.50
CA CYS A 16 5.88 11.40 -1.90
C CYS A 16 4.99 10.60 -2.87
N ASN A 17 4.60 9.38 -2.50
CA ASN A 17 3.83 8.48 -3.36
C ASN A 17 2.35 8.35 -2.93
N TYR A 18 1.91 9.17 -1.98
CA TYR A 18 0.62 9.00 -1.31
C TYR A 18 -0.56 8.88 -2.28
N SER A 19 -0.64 9.78 -3.27
CA SER A 19 -1.77 9.81 -4.21
C SER A 19 -1.87 8.54 -5.05
N ILE A 20 -0.74 8.03 -5.53
CA ILE A 20 -0.70 6.80 -6.35
C ILE A 20 -1.03 5.59 -5.48
N LEU A 21 -0.39 5.46 -4.31
CA LEU A 21 -0.63 4.35 -3.39
C LEU A 21 -2.08 4.32 -2.89
N SER A 22 -2.65 5.49 -2.59
CA SER A 22 -4.06 5.62 -2.19
C SER A 22 -5.01 5.15 -3.29
N SER A 23 -4.68 5.47 -4.54
CA SER A 23 -5.47 5.06 -5.70
C SER A 23 -5.41 3.55 -5.92
N CYS A 24 -4.22 2.95 -5.84
CA CYS A 24 -4.04 1.49 -5.92
C CYS A 24 -4.77 0.78 -4.78
N PHE A 25 -4.60 1.24 -3.54
CA PHE A 25 -5.31 0.68 -2.38
C PHE A 25 -6.82 0.71 -2.58
N TRP A 26 -7.38 1.84 -2.98
CA TRP A 26 -8.81 1.99 -3.15
C TRP A 26 -9.35 1.09 -4.26
N HIS A 27 -8.65 1.06 -5.41
CA HIS A 27 -9.00 0.21 -6.54
C HIS A 27 -9.05 -1.28 -6.14
N PHE A 28 -8.00 -1.79 -5.50
CA PHE A 28 -7.96 -3.19 -5.09
C PHE A 28 -8.95 -3.50 -3.97
N ARG A 29 -9.16 -2.59 -3.02
CA ARG A 29 -10.18 -2.76 -1.97
C ARG A 29 -11.57 -2.91 -2.57
N GLN A 30 -11.93 -2.11 -3.57
CA GLN A 30 -13.22 -2.21 -4.24
C GLN A 30 -13.43 -3.58 -4.93
N GLN A 31 -12.36 -4.19 -5.44
CA GLN A 31 -12.42 -5.48 -6.14
C GLN A 31 -12.34 -6.69 -5.20
N LYS A 32 -11.45 -6.62 -4.19
CA LYS A 32 -11.06 -7.76 -3.36
C LYS A 32 -11.63 -7.72 -1.93
N GLY A 33 -12.21 -6.59 -1.52
CA GLY A 33 -12.72 -6.39 -0.16
C GLY A 33 -11.64 -5.87 0.80
N GLU A 34 -11.77 -6.19 2.08
CA GLU A 34 -10.85 -5.70 3.11
C GLU A 34 -9.50 -6.42 3.06
N GLY A 35 -8.43 -5.63 3.10
CA GLY A 35 -7.06 -6.11 3.02
C GLY A 35 -6.04 -4.99 3.20
N LEU A 36 -4.79 -5.29 2.89
CA LEU A 36 -3.66 -4.37 2.99
C LEU A 36 -2.97 -4.20 1.65
N LEU A 37 -2.58 -2.96 1.35
CA LEU A 37 -1.60 -2.70 0.31
C LEU A 37 -0.23 -3.09 0.86
N VAL A 38 0.51 -3.93 0.15
CA VAL A 38 1.82 -4.44 0.55
C VAL A 38 2.87 -3.90 -0.40
N ILE A 39 3.84 -3.16 0.12
CA ILE A 39 5.03 -2.73 -0.61
C ILE A 39 6.14 -3.72 -0.29
N ILE A 40 6.57 -4.46 -1.29
CA ILE A 40 7.58 -5.50 -1.16
C ILE A 40 8.89 -4.95 -1.73
N LEU A 41 9.93 -4.93 -0.91
CA LEU A 41 11.29 -4.63 -1.35
C LEU A 41 12.11 -5.91 -1.29
N ASP A 42 12.56 -6.35 -2.46
CA ASP A 42 13.58 -7.39 -2.56
C ASP A 42 14.95 -6.74 -2.61
N GLU A 43 15.70 -6.84 -1.51
CA GLU A 43 17.04 -6.26 -1.41
C GLU A 43 18.08 -7.01 -2.25
N TYR A 44 17.79 -8.24 -2.69
CA TYR A 44 18.69 -9.03 -3.54
C TYR A 44 18.50 -8.69 -5.01
N GLU A 45 17.25 -8.64 -5.47
CA GLU A 45 16.93 -8.35 -6.87
C GLU A 45 16.89 -6.84 -7.19
N ASP A 46 17.00 -5.98 -6.17
CA ASP A 46 16.77 -4.53 -6.26
C ASP A 46 15.41 -4.20 -6.90
N THR A 47 14.38 -4.97 -6.53
CA THR A 47 13.03 -4.80 -7.06
C THR A 47 12.07 -4.27 -6.00
N LEU A 48 11.18 -3.38 -6.45
CA LEU A 48 10.06 -2.88 -5.67
C LEU A 48 8.77 -3.39 -6.32
N GLN A 49 7.95 -4.08 -5.53
CA GLN A 49 6.67 -4.64 -5.98
C GLN A 49 5.53 -4.13 -5.09
N LEU A 50 4.33 -4.12 -5.65
CA LEU A 50 3.11 -3.69 -4.98
C LEU A 50 2.07 -4.79 -5.09
N GLU A 51 1.61 -5.30 -3.95
CA GLU A 51 0.59 -6.34 -3.87
C GLU A 51 -0.59 -5.87 -3.00
N TYR A 52 -1.72 -6.58 -3.09
CA TYR A 52 -2.88 -6.35 -2.23
C TYR A 52 -3.35 -7.67 -1.65
N GLU A 53 -3.16 -7.81 -0.34
CA GLU A 53 -3.36 -9.05 0.39
C GLU A 53 -4.56 -8.97 1.32
N THR A 54 -5.46 -9.93 1.18
CA THR A 54 -6.62 -10.12 2.06
C THR A 54 -6.34 -11.19 3.11
N ASN A 55 -5.45 -12.16 2.81
CA ASN A 55 -4.95 -13.11 3.78
C ASN A 55 -3.64 -12.64 4.42
N LEU A 56 -3.71 -12.19 5.67
CA LEU A 56 -2.56 -11.58 6.36
C LEU A 56 -1.73 -12.59 7.16
N SER A 57 -2.13 -13.86 7.23
CA SER A 57 -1.45 -14.90 8.02
C SER A 57 -0.02 -15.19 7.56
N GLU A 58 0.27 -14.95 6.29
CA GLU A 58 1.59 -15.14 5.69
C GLU A 58 2.50 -13.92 5.84
N LEU A 59 1.91 -12.76 6.12
CA LEU A 59 2.63 -11.49 6.22
C LEU A 59 3.09 -11.15 7.63
N PHE A 60 2.36 -11.61 8.65
CA PHE A 60 2.61 -11.27 10.04
C PHE A 60 2.47 -12.50 10.92
N SER A 61 3.32 -12.62 11.96
CA SER A 61 3.08 -13.60 13.02
C SER A 61 1.71 -13.41 13.69
N GLU A 62 1.11 -14.52 14.14
CA GLU A 62 -0.19 -14.55 14.82
C GLU A 62 -0.28 -13.54 15.99
N LYS A 63 0.80 -13.44 16.78
CA LYS A 63 0.92 -12.46 17.87
C LYS A 63 0.80 -11.02 17.37
N THR A 64 1.41 -10.70 16.24
CA THR A 64 1.39 -9.35 15.64
C THR A 64 0.03 -9.06 15.02
N LEU A 65 -0.57 -10.04 14.36
CA LEU A 65 -1.92 -9.95 13.81
C LEU A 65 -2.93 -9.57 14.89
N ASN A 66 -2.98 -10.35 15.97
CA ASN A 66 -3.97 -10.18 17.03
C ASN A 66 -3.75 -8.92 17.87
N LYS A 67 -2.49 -8.52 18.10
CA LYS A 67 -2.19 -7.37 18.99
C LYS A 67 -2.13 -6.02 18.28
N LYS A 68 -1.85 -6.00 16.96
CA LYS A 68 -1.59 -4.76 16.24
C LYS A 68 -2.39 -4.63 14.95
N VAL A 69 -2.36 -5.64 14.09
CA VAL A 69 -2.90 -5.54 12.73
C VAL A 69 -4.42 -5.53 12.73
N TYR A 70 -5.07 -6.58 13.27
CA TYR A 70 -6.54 -6.65 13.31
C TYR A 70 -7.18 -5.52 14.12
N PRO A 71 -6.66 -5.12 15.30
CA PRO A 71 -7.17 -3.94 15.99
C PRO A 71 -7.12 -2.66 15.13
N LYS A 72 -6.06 -2.47 14.33
CA LYS A 72 -5.96 -1.30 13.44
C LYS A 72 -6.90 -1.40 12.25
N ILE A 73 -7.02 -2.58 11.63
CA ILE A 73 -7.95 -2.83 10.51
C ILE A 73 -9.41 -2.60 10.92
N ASN A 74 -9.78 -2.94 12.16
CA ASN A 74 -11.15 -2.79 12.63
C ASN A 74 -11.50 -1.35 13.03
N THR A 75 -10.52 -0.45 13.14
CA THR A 75 -10.72 0.91 13.69
C THR A 75 -10.36 2.04 12.73
N TYR A 76 -9.58 1.78 11.68
CA TYR A 76 -9.21 2.83 10.73
C TYR A 76 -10.37 3.23 9.82
N ASN A 77 -10.37 4.50 9.40
CA ASN A 77 -11.27 4.98 8.36
C ASN A 77 -10.62 4.86 7.00
N CYS A 78 -11.01 3.87 6.22
CA CYS A 78 -10.44 3.62 4.89
C CYS A 78 -10.66 4.73 3.85
N ASN A 79 -11.55 5.69 4.11
CA ASN A 79 -11.73 6.86 3.25
C ASN A 79 -10.69 7.96 3.51
N GLU A 80 -10.08 7.96 4.71
CA GLU A 80 -9.22 9.03 5.22
C GLU A 80 -7.79 8.56 5.50
N GLU A 81 -7.61 7.26 5.75
CA GLU A 81 -6.36 6.66 6.18
C GLU A 81 -5.97 5.51 5.25
N LEU A 82 -4.75 5.62 4.69
CA LEU A 82 -4.13 4.58 3.90
C LEU A 82 -3.34 3.66 4.82
N LEU A 83 -3.71 2.38 4.81
CA LEU A 83 -3.06 1.33 5.59
C LEU A 83 -2.16 0.49 4.67
N VAL A 84 -0.87 0.44 4.98
CA VAL A 84 0.16 -0.17 4.12
C VAL A 84 1.08 -1.06 4.95
N ALA A 85 1.46 -2.22 4.42
CA ALA A 85 2.52 -3.05 4.98
C ALA A 85 3.78 -2.94 4.13
N PHE A 86 4.95 -2.85 4.76
CA PHE A 86 6.24 -2.98 4.08
C PHE A 86 6.83 -4.35 4.34
N GLN A 87 6.97 -5.19 3.32
CA GLN A 87 7.65 -6.48 3.42
C GLN A 87 9.10 -6.33 2.93
N LEU A 88 10.04 -6.58 3.83
CA LEU A 88 11.48 -6.51 3.53
C LEU A 88 12.02 -7.93 3.38
N LYS A 89 12.31 -8.35 2.14
CA LYS A 89 12.93 -9.64 1.85
C LYS A 89 14.45 -9.50 1.92
N SER A 90 15.08 -10.19 2.86
CA SER A 90 16.54 -10.26 3.01
C SER A 90 16.96 -11.67 3.47
N GLU A 91 18.20 -12.07 3.16
CA GLU A 91 18.74 -13.43 3.35
C GLU A 91 18.59 -14.05 4.75
N ARG A 92 18.24 -13.26 5.79
CA ARG A 92 18.36 -13.68 7.20
C ARG A 92 17.04 -14.03 7.90
N LYS A 93 15.86 -13.81 7.30
CA LYS A 93 14.59 -14.00 8.02
C LYS A 93 13.51 -14.58 7.13
N MET A 94 12.95 -15.71 7.56
CA MET A 94 11.75 -16.30 6.98
C MET A 94 10.62 -15.26 6.91
N ASN A 95 9.92 -15.28 5.78
CA ASN A 95 9.20 -14.18 5.13
C ASN A 95 8.01 -13.53 5.88
N ALA A 96 7.66 -13.98 7.09
CA ALA A 96 6.44 -13.57 7.79
C ALA A 96 6.63 -12.56 8.95
N ASP A 97 7.85 -12.33 9.43
CA ASP A 97 8.09 -11.41 10.57
C ASP A 97 8.74 -10.07 10.17
N ASN A 98 8.93 -9.85 8.87
CA ASN A 98 9.52 -8.61 8.34
C ASN A 98 8.50 -7.61 7.81
N CYS A 99 7.20 -7.88 7.92
CA CYS A 99 6.20 -6.90 7.53
C CYS A 99 6.03 -5.82 8.58
N ILE A 100 6.18 -4.57 8.16
CA ILE A 100 6.02 -3.39 9.01
C ILE A 100 4.73 -2.70 8.62
N LEU A 101 3.73 -2.73 9.51
CA LEU A 101 2.49 -2.00 9.33
C LEU A 101 2.74 -0.49 9.49
N HIS A 102 2.31 0.26 8.50
CA HIS A 102 2.28 1.71 8.49
C HIS A 102 0.87 2.19 8.20
N SER A 103 0.53 3.32 8.80
CA SER A 103 -0.74 3.98 8.60
C SER A 103 -0.47 5.45 8.34
N ILE A 104 -1.04 5.98 7.27
CA ILE A 104 -0.90 7.38 6.90
C ILE A 104 -2.27 7.97 6.63
N GLY A 105 -2.70 8.85 7.53
CA GLY A 105 -3.85 9.71 7.33
C GLY A 105 -3.41 11.01 6.67
N SER A 106 -4.24 11.55 5.80
CA SER A 106 -4.06 12.90 5.28
C SER A 106 -5.30 13.72 5.60
N SER A 107 -5.15 14.71 6.48
CA SER A 107 -6.21 15.68 6.79
C SER A 107 -6.55 16.58 5.60
N ASN A 108 -5.61 16.74 4.65
CA ASN A 108 -5.71 17.69 3.55
C ASN A 108 -6.05 17.01 2.21
N PHE A 109 -5.89 15.69 2.11
CA PHE A 109 -6.14 14.93 0.88
C PHE A 109 -6.57 13.48 1.19
N PRO A 110 -7.86 13.24 1.49
CA PRO A 110 -8.36 11.91 1.85
C PRO A 110 -8.11 10.86 0.76
N VAL A 111 -7.94 9.59 1.16
CA VAL A 111 -7.67 8.45 0.25
C VAL A 111 -8.69 8.38 -0.89
N LYS A 112 -9.98 8.54 -0.56
CA LYS A 112 -11.07 8.50 -1.56
C LYS A 112 -10.94 9.62 -2.60
N VAL A 113 -10.50 10.81 -2.20
CA VAL A 113 -10.29 11.94 -3.10
C VAL A 113 -9.11 11.67 -4.03
N ALA A 114 -8.00 11.18 -3.47
CA ALA A 114 -6.83 10.79 -4.26
C ALA A 114 -7.19 9.73 -5.33
N ALA A 115 -7.94 8.71 -4.93
CA ALA A 115 -8.40 7.65 -5.82
C ALA A 115 -9.31 8.17 -6.93
N GLU A 116 -10.24 9.08 -6.61
CA GLU A 116 -11.16 9.64 -7.60
C GLU A 116 -10.43 10.54 -8.61
N VAL A 117 -9.49 11.37 -8.16
CA VAL A 117 -8.64 12.18 -9.04
C VAL A 117 -7.84 11.30 -9.98
N ALA A 118 -7.18 10.25 -9.47
CA ALA A 118 -6.43 9.34 -10.30
C ALA A 118 -7.33 8.61 -11.30
N ARG A 119 -8.52 8.16 -10.89
CA ARG A 119 -9.51 7.52 -11.76
C ARG A 119 -9.88 8.41 -12.94
N ILE A 120 -10.19 9.69 -12.68
CA ILE A 120 -10.52 10.67 -13.74
C ILE A 120 -9.35 10.85 -14.70
N LEU A 121 -8.13 11.02 -14.19
CA LEU A 121 -6.93 11.19 -15.02
C LEU A 121 -6.66 9.96 -15.89
N PHE A 122 -6.75 8.75 -15.35
CA PHE A 122 -6.51 7.53 -16.11
C PHE A 122 -7.58 7.23 -17.15
N GLN A 123 -8.85 7.54 -16.86
CA GLN A 123 -9.92 7.43 -17.87
C GLN A 123 -9.68 8.37 -19.04
N ASN A 124 -9.31 9.63 -18.78
CA ASN A 124 -9.01 10.59 -19.83
C ASN A 124 -7.82 10.14 -20.69
N LEU A 125 -6.77 9.57 -20.08
CA LEU A 125 -5.61 9.03 -20.80
C LEU A 125 -5.96 7.81 -21.67
N GLN A 126 -6.89 6.96 -21.23
CA GLN A 126 -7.38 5.84 -22.04
C GLN A 126 -8.18 6.34 -23.24
N SER A 127 -9.08 7.31 -23.03
CA SER A 127 -9.84 7.95 -24.11
C SER A 127 -8.93 8.65 -25.12
N GLU A 128 -7.86 9.32 -24.69
CA GLU A 128 -6.86 9.90 -25.60
C GLU A 128 -6.10 8.85 -26.41
N LYS A 129 -5.74 7.70 -25.82
CA LYS A 129 -5.13 6.61 -26.57
C LYS A 129 -6.05 6.05 -27.63
N GLU A 130 -7.33 5.85 -27.30
CA GLU A 130 -8.35 5.40 -28.26
C GLU A 130 -8.51 6.38 -29.43
N LEU A 131 -8.53 7.69 -29.14
CA LEU A 131 -8.53 8.78 -30.12
C LEU A 131 -7.29 8.81 -31.02
N CYS A 132 -6.10 8.50 -30.49
CA CYS A 132 -4.85 8.46 -31.26
C CYS A 132 -4.69 7.18 -32.11
N THR A 133 -5.52 6.16 -31.87
CA THR A 133 -5.52 4.90 -32.61
C THR A 133 -6.67 4.76 -33.62
N ALA A 134 -7.58 5.73 -33.67
CA ALA A 134 -8.71 5.81 -34.60
C ALA A 134 -8.36 6.66 -35.84
#